data_AF-A0A1H6P3E9-F1
#
_entry.id   AF-A0A1H6P3E9-F1
#
_cell.length_a   1.000
_cell.length_b   1.000
_cell.length_c   1.000
_cell.angle_alpha   90.00
_cell.angle_beta   90.00
_cell.angle_gamma   90.00
#
_symmetry.space_group_name_H-M   'P 1'
#
loop_
_entity.id
_entity.type
_entity.pdbx_description
1 polymer ?
#
loop_
_entity_poly.entity_id
_entity_poly.type
_entity_poly.pdbx_seq_one_letter_code
_entity_poly.pdbx_strand_id
1 'polypeptide(L)'
;MSLLFPTHPTTRPRRRHRRNHVVPMLIGAALAAPAIAVVAYLLWPTWQSQKPGDPDRIPVSVGATLFNVPTHAFRRKVQKHSGPQERVDLSYVYPSLEASNLPRHVSVENFDENAQPIDRIFVSISAHHDATSPDTRLRTIYPRYIDRATSSEDGLTTQPFRDNSPYSNEDLFLGTTPALLARCTRDGATEGMCMSERRIGGADLIFRFPRSWLAQWRDVGNAMDRLTMQLSGLR
;
A
#
# COMPACT_ATOMS: atom_id res chain seq x y z
N MET A 1 9.47 115.47 -37.31
CA MET A 1 10.86 115.10 -37.01
C MET A 1 10.91 113.58 -36.96
N SER A 2 11.71 113.01 -37.87
CA SER A 2 11.84 111.58 -38.17
C SER A 2 12.43 110.76 -37.03
N LEU A 3 12.33 109.42 -37.16
CA LEU A 3 13.34 108.35 -36.92
C LEU A 3 12.58 107.06 -36.50
N LEU A 4 12.25 106.09 -37.38
CA LEU A 4 13.04 105.01 -38.02
C LEU A 4 13.52 103.86 -37.09
N PHE A 5 12.82 102.71 -37.21
CA PHE A 5 13.21 101.27 -37.09
C PHE A 5 13.74 100.73 -35.73
N PRO A 6 13.80 99.38 -35.44
CA PRO A 6 13.56 98.17 -36.27
C PRO A 6 12.71 97.03 -35.61
N THR A 7 12.48 95.95 -36.36
CA THR A 7 11.91 94.65 -35.95
C THR A 7 12.99 93.63 -35.56
N HIS A 8 12.78 92.81 -34.50
CA HIS A 8 13.44 91.50 -34.35
C HIS A 8 12.52 90.45 -33.68
N PRO A 9 12.54 89.17 -34.13
CA PRO A 9 11.72 88.10 -33.59
C PRO A 9 12.40 87.42 -32.39
N THR A 10 11.62 86.97 -31.41
CA THR A 10 12.12 86.14 -30.31
C THR A 10 11.54 84.73 -30.39
N THR A 11 12.38 83.79 -30.81
CA THR A 11 12.17 82.34 -30.72
C THR A 11 12.14 81.94 -29.25
N ARG A 12 11.01 81.40 -28.75
CA ARG A 12 10.92 80.82 -27.40
C ARG A 12 11.51 79.40 -27.37
N PRO A 13 12.35 79.04 -26.38
CA PRO A 13 12.87 77.69 -26.26
C PRO A 13 11.78 76.75 -25.72
N ARG A 14 11.64 75.59 -26.36
CA ARG A 14 10.73 74.51 -25.97
C ARG A 14 11.32 73.78 -24.75
N ARG A 15 10.85 74.13 -23.55
CA ARG A 15 11.29 73.51 -22.29
C ARG A 15 10.80 72.05 -22.22
N ARG A 16 11.74 71.12 -22.15
CA ARG A 16 11.53 69.65 -22.16
C ARG A 16 10.97 69.19 -20.81
N HIS A 17 9.66 68.98 -20.73
CA HIS A 17 8.96 68.52 -19.53
C HIS A 17 8.93 66.99 -19.49
N ARG A 18 10.00 66.34 -19.02
CA ARG A 18 10.09 64.86 -18.99
C ARG A 18 10.56 64.27 -17.65
N ARG A 19 10.40 64.99 -16.54
CA ARG A 19 10.97 64.60 -15.22
C ARG A 19 10.01 64.61 -14.02
N ASN A 20 8.69 64.76 -14.24
CA ASN A 20 7.73 64.88 -13.12
C ASN A 20 7.11 63.56 -12.63
N HIS A 21 7.26 62.44 -13.36
CA HIS A 21 6.70 61.15 -12.92
C HIS A 21 7.71 60.22 -12.24
N VAL A 22 9.01 60.55 -12.29
CA VAL A 22 10.06 59.71 -11.68
C VAL A 22 9.98 59.76 -10.15
N VAL A 23 9.71 60.94 -9.59
CA VAL A 23 9.60 61.15 -8.14
C VAL A 23 8.47 60.33 -7.49
N PRO A 24 7.20 60.40 -7.96
CA PRO A 24 6.14 59.59 -7.37
C PRO A 24 6.36 58.08 -7.58
N MET A 25 6.99 57.68 -8.68
CA MET A 25 7.30 56.26 -8.96
C MET A 25 8.37 55.71 -7.99
N LEU A 26 9.39 56.51 -7.66
CA LEU A 26 10.40 56.15 -6.65
C LEU A 26 9.81 56.03 -5.25
N ILE A 27 8.89 56.94 -4.88
CA ILE A 27 8.20 56.88 -3.58
C ILE A 27 7.31 55.63 -3.51
N GLY A 28 6.55 55.34 -4.57
CA GLY A 28 5.74 54.13 -4.65
C GLY A 28 6.58 52.85 -4.54
N ALA A 29 7.73 52.80 -5.22
CA ALA A 29 8.64 51.66 -5.14
C ALA A 29 9.25 51.48 -3.74
N ALA A 30 9.62 52.58 -3.07
CA ALA A 30 10.16 52.56 -1.72
C ALA A 30 9.15 52.06 -0.67
N LEU A 31 7.84 52.26 -0.90
CA LEU A 31 6.77 51.74 -0.05
C LEU A 31 6.36 50.31 -0.41
N ALA A 32 6.38 49.95 -1.70
CA ALA A 32 6.02 48.61 -2.16
C ALA A 32 7.07 47.56 -1.78
N ALA A 33 8.36 47.89 -1.85
CA ALA A 33 9.46 46.97 -1.54
C ALA A 33 9.36 46.35 -0.13
N PRO A 34 9.19 47.11 0.97
CA PRO A 34 9.05 46.52 2.31
C PRO A 34 7.75 45.74 2.45
N ALA A 35 6.64 46.16 1.82
CA ALA A 35 5.39 45.41 1.84
C ALA A 35 5.54 44.04 1.17
N ILE A 36 6.18 43.99 -0.01
CA ILE A 36 6.49 42.75 -0.71
C ILE A 36 7.44 41.88 0.12
N ALA A 37 8.46 42.48 0.74
CA ALA A 37 9.40 41.75 1.60
C ALA A 37 8.70 41.13 2.82
N VAL A 38 7.78 41.86 3.46
CA VAL A 38 6.97 41.36 4.59
C VAL A 38 6.05 40.24 4.12
N VAL A 39 5.36 40.39 2.99
CA VAL A 39 4.49 39.34 2.43
C VAL A 39 5.30 38.09 2.08
N ALA A 40 6.46 38.25 1.43
CA ALA A 40 7.36 37.14 1.12
C ALA A 40 7.89 36.46 2.39
N TYR A 41 8.28 37.23 3.41
CA TYR A 41 8.74 36.70 4.69
C TYR A 41 7.64 35.93 5.44
N LEU A 42 6.41 36.47 5.47
CA LEU A 42 5.26 35.84 6.12
C LEU A 42 4.76 34.60 5.37
N LEU A 43 4.86 34.59 4.04
CA LEU A 43 4.43 33.45 3.21
C LEU A 43 5.54 32.43 2.95
N TRP A 44 6.81 32.75 3.24
CA TRP A 44 7.94 31.84 3.10
C TRP A 44 7.71 30.43 3.68
N PRO A 45 7.09 30.26 4.87
CA PRO A 45 6.83 28.93 5.43
C PRO A 45 5.82 28.12 4.61
N THR A 46 4.90 28.78 3.90
CA THR A 46 3.87 28.11 3.09
C THR A 46 4.39 27.62 1.74
N TRP A 47 5.54 28.14 1.29
CA TRP A 47 6.21 27.67 0.07
C TRP A 47 6.90 26.33 0.28
N GLN A 48 7.14 25.95 1.53
CA GLN A 48 7.48 24.59 1.89
C GLN A 48 6.18 23.77 1.88
N SER A 49 5.79 23.29 0.70
CA SER A 49 4.81 22.21 0.59
C SER A 49 5.42 20.98 1.26
N GLN A 50 5.20 20.83 2.58
CA GLN A 50 5.38 19.55 3.24
C GLN A 50 4.50 18.57 2.48
N LYS A 51 5.12 17.63 1.76
CA LYS A 51 4.40 16.43 1.35
C LYS A 51 3.78 15.88 2.64
N PRO A 52 2.45 15.76 2.75
CA PRO A 52 1.87 15.03 3.86
C PRO A 52 2.65 13.72 3.94
N GLY A 53 3.22 13.43 5.12
CA GLY A 53 3.82 12.12 5.35
C GLY A 53 2.79 11.07 4.94
N ASP A 54 3.24 9.98 4.33
CA ASP A 54 2.30 8.91 3.99
C ASP A 54 1.50 8.56 5.24
N PRO A 55 0.16 8.49 5.18
CA PRO A 55 -0.63 8.12 6.33
C PRO A 55 -0.16 6.75 6.81
N ASP A 56 -0.21 6.46 8.11
CA ASP A 56 0.19 5.14 8.63
C ASP A 56 -0.68 4.01 8.03
N ARG A 57 -1.94 4.32 7.72
CA ARG A 57 -2.90 3.40 7.11
C ARG A 57 -3.67 4.03 5.96
N ILE A 58 -4.03 3.20 4.98
CA ILE A 58 -4.77 3.57 3.78
C ILE A 58 -6.10 2.80 3.78
N PRO A 59 -7.25 3.50 3.74
CA PRO A 59 -8.55 2.85 3.59
C PRO A 59 -8.73 2.37 2.14
N VAL A 60 -8.96 1.06 1.97
CA VAL A 60 -9.17 0.41 0.67
C VAL A 60 -10.50 -0.32 0.70
N SER A 61 -11.33 -0.13 -0.32
CA SER A 61 -12.57 -0.91 -0.47
C SER A 61 -12.38 -1.98 -1.53
N VAL A 62 -12.62 -3.25 -1.16
CA VAL A 62 -12.55 -4.42 -2.05
C VAL A 62 -13.87 -5.16 -1.96
N GLY A 63 -14.57 -5.35 -3.08
CA GLY A 63 -15.86 -6.06 -3.12
C GLY A 63 -16.87 -5.54 -2.09
N ALA A 64 -17.12 -4.23 -2.04
CA ALA A 64 -17.98 -3.57 -1.04
C ALA A 64 -17.55 -3.68 0.44
N THR A 65 -16.43 -4.34 0.76
CA THR A 65 -15.86 -4.37 2.11
C THR A 65 -14.77 -3.32 2.25
N LEU A 66 -14.82 -2.51 3.31
CA LEU A 66 -13.78 -1.55 3.64
C LEU A 66 -12.70 -2.19 4.52
N PHE A 67 -11.45 -2.02 4.15
CA PHE A 67 -10.26 -2.46 4.89
C PHE A 67 -9.36 -1.27 5.22
N ASN A 68 -8.70 -1.31 6.38
CA ASN A 68 -7.74 -0.27 6.78
C ASN A 68 -6.32 -0.82 6.82
N VAL A 69 -5.61 -0.65 5.70
CA VAL A 69 -4.36 -1.35 5.41
C VAL A 69 -3.14 -0.52 5.82
N PRO A 70 -2.17 -1.06 6.57
CA PRO A 70 -0.93 -0.35 6.84
C PRO A 70 -0.17 0.01 5.55
N THR A 71 0.28 1.25 5.46
CA THR A 71 0.98 1.80 4.29
C THR A 71 2.24 1.03 3.92
N HIS A 72 2.95 0.50 4.91
CA HIS A 72 4.14 -0.31 4.72
C HIS A 72 3.84 -1.78 4.39
N ALA A 73 2.58 -2.22 4.43
CA ALA A 73 2.22 -3.60 4.07
C ALA A 73 2.11 -3.79 2.55
N PHE A 74 1.83 -2.74 1.77
CA PHE A 74 1.64 -2.86 0.32
C PHE A 74 2.89 -3.38 -0.39
N ARG A 75 2.75 -4.49 -1.11
CA ARG A 75 3.83 -5.10 -1.91
C ARG A 75 4.02 -4.43 -3.26
N ARG A 76 2.98 -3.78 -3.79
CA ARG A 76 3.00 -3.11 -5.08
C ARG A 76 2.70 -1.62 -4.87
N LYS A 77 3.61 -0.76 -5.35
CA LYS A 77 3.44 0.70 -5.26
C LYS A 77 2.13 1.16 -5.93
N VAL A 78 1.73 0.54 -7.03
CA VAL A 78 0.50 0.87 -7.77
C VAL A 78 -0.78 0.57 -6.97
N GLN A 79 -0.76 -0.37 -6.01
CA GLN A 79 -1.91 -0.68 -5.16
C GLN A 79 -1.99 0.22 -3.92
N LYS A 80 -0.96 1.04 -3.66
CA LYS A 80 -0.82 1.88 -2.46
C LYS A 80 -1.59 3.19 -2.61
N HIS A 81 -2.91 3.09 -2.73
CA HIS A 81 -3.81 4.24 -2.76
C HIS A 81 -5.16 3.89 -2.12
N SER A 82 -5.92 4.91 -1.73
CA SER A 82 -7.25 4.71 -1.15
C SER A 82 -8.31 4.42 -2.21
N GLY A 83 -9.48 3.97 -1.74
CA GLY A 83 -10.67 3.81 -2.57
C GLY A 83 -10.89 2.39 -3.13
N PRO A 84 -11.76 2.26 -4.14
CA PRO A 84 -12.09 0.98 -4.76
C PRO A 84 -10.89 0.33 -5.44
N GLN A 85 -10.66 -0.94 -5.11
CA GLN A 85 -9.65 -1.78 -5.74
C GLN A 85 -10.16 -3.20 -5.93
N GLU A 86 -9.81 -3.80 -7.05
CA GLU A 86 -10.10 -5.22 -7.32
C GLU A 86 -9.30 -6.16 -6.40
N ARG A 87 -8.06 -5.76 -6.12
CA ARG A 87 -7.11 -6.56 -5.36
C ARG A 87 -6.02 -5.72 -4.73
N VAL A 88 -5.65 -6.05 -3.50
CA VAL A 88 -4.42 -5.58 -2.84
C VAL A 88 -3.54 -6.74 -2.38
N ASP A 89 -2.23 -6.61 -2.53
CA ASP A 89 -1.23 -7.60 -2.11
C ASP A 89 -0.36 -7.04 -0.99
N LEU A 90 -0.36 -7.72 0.15
CA LEU A 90 0.20 -7.26 1.41
C LEU A 90 1.29 -8.22 1.95
N SER A 91 2.31 -7.61 2.56
CA SER A 91 3.50 -8.16 3.22
C SER A 91 3.50 -8.03 4.75
N TYR A 92 3.47 -9.11 5.54
CA TYR A 92 3.74 -9.04 6.99
C TYR A 92 4.90 -9.93 7.39
N VAL A 93 5.81 -9.40 8.23
CA VAL A 93 6.87 -10.20 8.85
C VAL A 93 6.24 -11.18 9.85
N TYR A 94 6.73 -12.40 9.93
CA TYR A 94 6.25 -13.41 10.87
C TYR A 94 7.38 -13.77 11.85
N PRO A 95 7.11 -13.92 13.16
CA PRO A 95 5.79 -13.96 13.82
C PRO A 95 5.26 -12.60 14.32
N SER A 96 5.99 -11.49 14.13
CA SER A 96 5.63 -10.17 14.70
C SER A 96 4.38 -9.55 14.06
N LEU A 97 4.05 -9.92 12.82
CA LEU A 97 2.98 -9.36 12.00
C LEU A 97 3.16 -7.86 11.70
N GLU A 98 4.41 -7.38 11.78
CA GLU A 98 4.74 -6.02 11.40
C GLU A 98 4.62 -5.84 9.88
N ALA A 99 3.99 -4.73 9.49
CA ALA A 99 3.86 -4.33 8.11
C ALA A 99 5.22 -3.95 7.56
N SER A 100 5.69 -4.67 6.54
CA SER A 100 6.93 -4.33 5.85
C SER A 100 6.79 -4.58 4.35
N ASN A 101 7.36 -3.71 3.55
CA ASN A 101 7.43 -3.87 2.11
C ASN A 101 8.88 -4.08 1.64
N LEU A 102 9.83 -4.06 2.58
CA LEU A 102 11.23 -4.26 2.31
C LEU A 102 11.45 -5.72 1.91
N PRO A 103 11.90 -5.98 0.67
CA PRO A 103 12.51 -7.28 0.38
C PRO A 103 13.67 -7.46 1.35
N ARG A 104 13.82 -8.66 1.93
CA ARG A 104 15.04 -8.97 2.66
C ARG A 104 16.20 -8.82 1.69
N HIS A 105 17.14 -7.93 2.02
CA HIS A 105 18.31 -7.70 1.18
C HIS A 105 19.21 -8.94 1.27
N VAL A 106 19.33 -9.68 0.18
CA VAL A 106 20.28 -10.79 0.07
C VAL A 106 21.58 -10.21 -0.47
N SER A 107 22.58 -10.06 0.39
CA SER A 107 23.94 -9.75 -0.04
C SER A 107 24.62 -11.03 -0.52
N VAL A 108 25.61 -10.90 -1.41
CA VAL A 108 26.35 -12.03 -1.99
C VAL A 108 27.07 -12.84 -0.90
N GLU A 109 27.40 -12.21 0.22
CA GLU A 109 28.00 -12.85 1.40
C GLU A 109 27.03 -13.75 2.20
N ASN A 110 25.72 -13.60 2.00
CA ASN A 110 24.67 -14.41 2.65
C ASN A 110 23.97 -15.35 1.64
N PHE A 111 24.60 -15.61 0.50
CA PHE A 111 24.08 -16.51 -0.53
C PHE A 111 24.45 -17.96 -0.17
N ASP A 112 23.72 -18.56 0.78
CA ASP A 112 23.68 -20.01 0.88
C ASP A 112 23.01 -20.58 -0.37
N GLU A 113 23.54 -21.68 -0.92
CA GLU A 113 22.95 -22.39 -2.08
C GLU A 113 21.54 -22.97 -1.78
N ASN A 114 21.11 -22.92 -0.52
CA ASN A 114 19.77 -23.33 -0.10
C ASN A 114 18.75 -22.20 -0.31
N ALA A 115 17.54 -22.56 -0.77
CA ALA A 115 16.42 -21.63 -0.85
C ALA A 115 16.22 -20.93 0.51
N GLN A 116 16.37 -19.61 0.55
CA GLN A 116 16.31 -18.87 1.80
C GLN A 116 14.93 -18.99 2.46
N PRO A 117 14.85 -19.15 3.80
CA PRO A 117 13.59 -19.29 4.49
C PRO A 117 12.70 -18.06 4.27
N ILE A 118 11.48 -18.29 3.81
CA ILE A 118 10.45 -17.25 3.71
C ILE A 118 10.03 -16.89 5.14
N ASP A 119 10.27 -15.64 5.55
CA ASP A 119 10.00 -15.12 6.90
C ASP A 119 8.69 -14.31 6.98
N ARG A 120 7.86 -14.39 5.95
CA ARG A 120 6.71 -13.49 5.76
C ARG A 120 5.45 -14.25 5.45
N ILE A 121 4.35 -13.77 6.03
CA ILE A 121 3.01 -14.14 5.58
C ILE A 121 2.54 -13.12 4.54
N PHE A 122 2.13 -13.62 3.40
CA PHE A 122 1.55 -12.81 2.34
C PHE A 122 0.04 -12.85 2.46
N VAL A 123 -0.59 -11.69 2.40
CA VAL A 123 -2.05 -11.58 2.41
C VAL A 123 -2.47 -10.92 1.12
N SER A 124 -3.38 -11.54 0.38
CA SER A 124 -4.08 -10.84 -0.68
C SER A 124 -5.54 -10.68 -0.34
N ILE A 125 -6.08 -9.51 -0.59
CA ILE A 125 -7.51 -9.21 -0.46
C ILE A 125 -8.01 -9.01 -1.89
N SER A 126 -8.99 -9.82 -2.32
CA SER A 126 -9.56 -9.74 -3.68
C SER A 126 -11.09 -9.76 -3.61
N ALA A 127 -11.74 -9.01 -4.51
CA ALA A 127 -13.20 -9.07 -4.62
C ALA A 127 -13.63 -10.48 -5.05
N HIS A 128 -14.68 -11.04 -4.42
CA HIS A 128 -15.01 -12.45 -4.66
C HIS A 128 -15.81 -12.68 -5.95
N HIS A 129 -16.46 -11.67 -6.53
CA HIS A 129 -17.23 -11.76 -7.79
C HIS A 129 -18.16 -12.98 -7.86
N ASP A 130 -18.97 -13.17 -6.81
CA ASP A 130 -19.86 -14.33 -6.62
C ASP A 130 -19.20 -15.73 -6.73
N ALA A 131 -17.88 -15.81 -6.62
CA ALA A 131 -17.16 -17.08 -6.58
C ALA A 131 -17.58 -17.93 -5.36
N THR A 132 -17.59 -19.24 -5.55
CA THR A 132 -17.89 -20.23 -4.49
C THR A 132 -17.06 -19.94 -3.24
N SER A 133 -17.74 -19.76 -2.10
CA SER A 133 -17.08 -19.45 -0.84
C SER A 133 -16.10 -20.55 -0.39
N PRO A 134 -15.04 -20.18 0.35
CA PRO A 134 -14.11 -21.17 0.91
C PRO A 134 -14.82 -22.28 1.70
N ASP A 135 -15.80 -21.93 2.55
CA ASP A 135 -16.59 -22.90 3.32
C ASP A 135 -17.43 -23.83 2.43
N THR A 136 -18.08 -23.28 1.39
CA THR A 136 -18.85 -24.09 0.45
C THR A 136 -17.94 -25.04 -0.31
N ARG A 137 -16.75 -24.58 -0.74
CA ARG A 137 -15.75 -25.39 -1.43
C ARG A 137 -15.26 -26.54 -0.55
N LEU A 138 -15.01 -26.28 0.74
CA LEU A 138 -14.65 -27.29 1.72
C LEU A 138 -15.73 -28.37 1.86
N ARG A 139 -17.01 -27.99 1.87
CA ARG A 139 -18.12 -28.93 2.08
C ARG A 139 -18.55 -29.68 0.83
N THR A 140 -18.39 -29.09 -0.35
CA THR A 140 -19.02 -29.60 -1.59
C THR A 140 -18.04 -30.03 -2.68
N ILE A 141 -16.85 -29.42 -2.73
CA ILE A 141 -15.87 -29.63 -3.80
C ILE A 141 -14.72 -30.52 -3.32
N TYR A 142 -14.02 -30.12 -2.25
CA TYR A 142 -12.84 -30.85 -1.77
C TYR A 142 -13.09 -32.33 -1.43
N PRO A 143 -14.20 -32.74 -0.80
CA PRO A 143 -14.43 -34.14 -0.43
C PRO A 143 -14.42 -35.10 -1.62
N ARG A 144 -14.70 -34.61 -2.83
CA ARG A 144 -14.69 -35.42 -4.07
C ARG A 144 -13.27 -35.82 -4.50
N TYR A 145 -12.26 -35.07 -4.06
CA TYR A 145 -10.88 -35.22 -4.49
C TYR A 145 -9.95 -35.68 -3.35
N ILE A 146 -10.48 -35.86 -2.14
CA ILE A 146 -9.70 -36.29 -0.97
C ILE A 146 -9.54 -37.82 -0.98
N ASP A 147 -8.35 -38.28 -0.60
CA ASP A 147 -8.07 -39.69 -0.32
C ASP A 147 -8.31 -40.01 1.17
N ARG A 148 -7.51 -40.87 1.81
CA ARG A 148 -7.66 -41.18 3.23
C ARG A 148 -7.08 -40.07 4.11
N ALA A 149 -7.90 -39.55 5.02
CA ALA A 149 -7.46 -38.61 6.05
C ALA A 149 -6.56 -39.28 7.09
N THR A 150 -5.51 -38.58 7.51
CA THR A 150 -4.63 -38.95 8.62
C THR A 150 -4.67 -37.83 9.65
N SER A 151 -4.92 -38.17 10.92
CA SER A 151 -4.88 -37.18 12.00
C SER A 151 -3.53 -37.22 12.70
N SER A 152 -2.97 -36.05 12.99
CA SER A 152 -1.83 -35.89 13.88
C SER A 152 -2.29 -35.88 15.34
N GLU A 153 -1.42 -36.30 16.26
CA GLU A 153 -1.64 -36.20 17.71
C GLU A 153 -1.87 -34.74 18.15
N ASP A 154 -1.35 -33.77 17.40
CA ASP A 154 -1.45 -32.35 17.71
C ASP A 154 -2.76 -31.69 17.25
N GLY A 155 -3.78 -32.47 16.87
CA GLY A 155 -5.10 -31.95 16.49
C GLY A 155 -5.16 -31.29 15.11
N LEU A 156 -4.13 -31.48 14.29
CA LEU A 156 -4.10 -31.13 12.88
C LEU A 156 -4.40 -32.38 12.03
N THR A 157 -5.49 -32.35 11.26
CA THR A 157 -5.84 -33.41 10.33
C THR A 157 -5.28 -33.09 8.94
N THR A 158 -4.58 -34.05 8.35
CA THR A 158 -4.05 -33.99 6.99
C THR A 158 -4.90 -34.86 6.07
N GLN A 159 -5.37 -34.29 4.97
CA GLN A 159 -6.20 -34.93 3.97
C GLN A 159 -5.51 -34.77 2.61
N PRO A 160 -4.73 -35.77 2.15
CA PRO A 160 -4.09 -35.68 0.84
C PRO A 160 -5.14 -35.63 -0.27
N PHE A 161 -4.93 -34.78 -1.26
CA PHE A 161 -5.70 -34.85 -2.50
C PHE A 161 -5.19 -36.01 -3.35
N ARG A 162 -6.14 -36.64 -4.06
CA ARG A 162 -5.87 -37.73 -5.01
C ARG A 162 -5.03 -37.23 -6.16
N ASP A 163 -4.15 -38.11 -6.64
CA ASP A 163 -3.47 -37.91 -7.91
C ASP A 163 -4.49 -37.82 -9.06
N ASN A 164 -4.11 -37.16 -10.15
CA ASN A 164 -4.98 -36.89 -11.30
C ASN A 164 -6.24 -36.06 -10.97
N SER A 165 -6.26 -35.36 -9.84
CA SER A 165 -7.27 -34.33 -9.52
C SER A 165 -6.76 -32.92 -9.88
N PRO A 166 -7.64 -31.90 -9.95
CA PRO A 166 -7.23 -30.50 -10.07
C PRO A 166 -6.38 -29.97 -8.91
N TYR A 167 -6.28 -30.74 -7.82
CA TYR A 167 -5.51 -30.44 -6.62
C TYR A 167 -4.37 -31.44 -6.41
N SER A 168 -3.92 -32.09 -7.48
CA SER A 168 -2.80 -33.03 -7.42
C SER A 168 -1.54 -32.36 -6.85
N ASN A 169 -0.74 -33.13 -6.12
CA ASN A 169 0.43 -32.64 -5.37
C ASN A 169 0.12 -31.63 -4.25
N GLU A 170 -1.12 -31.52 -3.81
CA GLU A 170 -1.51 -30.73 -2.64
C GLU A 170 -2.09 -31.63 -1.54
N ASP A 171 -1.99 -31.16 -0.29
CA ASP A 171 -2.69 -31.74 0.85
C ASP A 171 -3.54 -30.66 1.54
N LEU A 172 -4.69 -31.07 2.07
CA LEU A 172 -5.58 -30.22 2.84
C LEU A 172 -5.32 -30.42 4.33
N PHE A 173 -5.06 -29.34 5.05
CA PHE A 173 -4.83 -29.32 6.49
C PHE A 173 -6.01 -28.66 7.20
N LEU A 174 -6.52 -29.33 8.23
CA LEU A 174 -7.67 -28.92 9.03
C LEU A 174 -7.30 -28.89 10.51
N GLY A 175 -7.46 -27.73 11.15
CA GLY A 175 -7.34 -27.53 12.59
C GLY A 175 -8.57 -26.81 13.13
N THR A 176 -9.00 -27.13 14.34
CA THR A 176 -10.26 -26.60 14.91
C THR A 176 -10.05 -25.44 15.88
N THR A 177 -8.95 -25.41 16.63
CA THR A 177 -8.67 -24.39 17.64
C THR A 177 -7.19 -23.95 17.60
N PRO A 178 -6.87 -22.79 17.00
CA PRO A 178 -7.75 -21.91 16.20
C PRO A 178 -8.22 -22.60 14.91
N ALA A 179 -9.23 -22.05 14.25
CA ALA A 179 -9.70 -22.60 12.98
C ALA A 179 -8.64 -22.41 11.89
N LEU A 180 -8.13 -23.52 11.36
CA LEU A 180 -7.16 -23.56 10.26
C LEU A 180 -7.72 -24.44 9.15
N LEU A 181 -7.84 -23.85 7.96
CA LEU A 181 -8.10 -24.54 6.71
C LEU A 181 -7.01 -24.10 5.73
N ALA A 182 -6.06 -24.97 5.43
CA ALA A 182 -4.95 -24.64 4.54
C ALA A 182 -4.76 -25.72 3.49
N ARG A 183 -4.70 -25.32 2.22
CA ARG A 183 -4.27 -26.20 1.14
C ARG A 183 -2.79 -25.94 0.89
N CYS A 184 -1.96 -26.97 0.93
CA CYS A 184 -0.51 -26.82 0.81
C CYS A 184 0.03 -27.72 -0.28
N THR A 185 0.87 -27.17 -1.16
CA THR A 185 1.65 -27.97 -2.09
C THR A 185 2.59 -28.89 -1.31
N ARG A 186 2.84 -30.10 -1.80
CA ARG A 186 3.87 -30.99 -1.25
C ARG A 186 5.25 -30.39 -1.52
N ASP A 187 6.21 -30.72 -0.65
CA ASP A 187 7.59 -30.32 -0.84
C ASP A 187 8.19 -31.03 -2.07
N GLY A 188 9.04 -30.31 -2.80
CA GLY A 188 9.78 -30.83 -3.95
C GLY A 188 11.22 -30.34 -3.90
N ALA A 189 11.73 -29.86 -5.04
CA ALA A 189 13.02 -29.17 -5.08
C ALA A 189 13.02 -27.83 -4.32
N THR A 190 11.83 -27.25 -4.11
CA THR A 190 11.63 -26.07 -3.28
C THR A 190 10.65 -26.40 -2.16
N GLU A 191 10.72 -25.63 -1.09
CA GLU A 191 9.74 -25.70 0.00
C GLU A 191 8.31 -25.49 -0.52
N GLY A 192 7.37 -26.30 -0.04
CA GLY A 192 5.96 -26.17 -0.34
C GLY A 192 5.35 -24.91 0.27
N MET A 193 4.24 -24.45 -0.30
CA MET A 193 3.52 -23.27 0.17
C MET A 193 2.08 -23.63 0.50
N CYS A 194 1.60 -23.10 1.62
CA CYS A 194 0.22 -23.17 2.03
C CYS A 194 -0.57 -21.94 1.56
N MET A 195 -1.85 -22.17 1.27
CA MET A 195 -2.85 -21.15 1.01
C MET A 195 -4.06 -21.40 1.91
N SER A 196 -4.45 -20.39 2.68
CA SER A 196 -5.67 -20.37 3.48
C SER A 196 -6.56 -19.22 3.04
N GLU A 197 -7.85 -19.47 2.86
CA GLU A 197 -8.81 -18.49 2.35
C GLU A 197 -9.89 -18.21 3.41
N ARG A 198 -10.24 -16.94 3.59
CA ARG A 198 -11.32 -16.49 4.49
C ARG A 198 -12.16 -15.42 3.82
N ARG A 199 -13.48 -15.55 3.86
CA ARG A 199 -14.40 -14.55 3.28
C ARG A 199 -14.81 -13.51 4.32
N ILE A 200 -14.74 -12.23 3.94
CA ILE A 200 -15.19 -11.09 4.77
C ILE A 200 -15.97 -10.11 3.89
N GLY A 201 -17.27 -9.99 4.15
CA GLY A 201 -18.18 -9.23 3.28
C GLY A 201 -18.07 -9.71 1.84
N GLY A 202 -17.86 -8.78 0.89
CA GLY A 202 -17.70 -9.12 -0.53
C GLY A 202 -16.25 -9.36 -1.00
N ALA A 203 -15.31 -9.61 -0.08
CA ALA A 203 -13.92 -9.92 -0.41
C ALA A 203 -13.42 -11.23 0.23
N ASP A 204 -12.45 -11.87 -0.43
CA ASP A 204 -11.71 -13.01 0.08
C ASP A 204 -10.28 -12.59 0.48
N LEU A 205 -9.90 -12.96 1.71
CA LEU A 205 -8.55 -12.85 2.24
C LEU A 205 -7.83 -14.18 1.98
N ILE A 206 -6.74 -14.11 1.23
CA ILE A 206 -5.92 -15.24 0.81
C ILE A 206 -4.56 -15.11 1.50
N PHE A 207 -4.33 -15.95 2.51
CA PHE A 207 -3.08 -16.05 3.25
C PHE A 207 -2.16 -17.05 2.57
N ARG A 208 -0.90 -16.69 2.34
CA ARG A 208 0.14 -17.60 1.83
C ARG A 208 1.34 -17.59 2.77
N PHE A 209 1.78 -18.78 3.14
CA PHE A 209 2.89 -19.01 4.07
C PHE A 209 3.59 -20.34 3.76
N PRO A 210 4.83 -20.56 4.22
CA PRO A 210 5.58 -21.79 3.96
C PRO A 210 4.98 -23.01 4.65
N ARG A 211 5.05 -24.17 4.01
CA ARG A 211 4.50 -25.41 4.54
C ARG A 211 5.16 -25.83 5.85
N SER A 212 6.45 -25.55 6.03
CA SER A 212 7.16 -25.88 7.28
C SER A 212 6.53 -25.27 8.53
N TRP A 213 5.82 -24.14 8.39
CA TRP A 213 5.15 -23.48 9.52
C TRP A 213 3.96 -24.27 10.08
N LEU A 214 3.50 -25.32 9.39
CA LEU A 214 2.49 -26.24 9.94
C LEU A 214 2.98 -27.02 11.16
N ALA A 215 4.30 -27.08 11.42
CA ALA A 215 4.84 -27.58 12.68
C ALA A 215 4.33 -26.79 13.91
N GLN A 216 3.96 -25.53 13.70
CA GLN A 216 3.43 -24.59 14.70
C GLN A 216 2.09 -24.01 14.21
N TRP A 217 1.25 -24.88 13.64
CA TRP A 217 0.03 -24.49 12.93
C TRP A 217 -0.93 -23.60 13.75
N ARG A 218 -0.96 -23.76 15.09
CA ARG A 218 -1.78 -22.92 15.97
C ARG A 218 -1.33 -21.47 15.95
N ASP A 219 -0.03 -21.22 15.97
CA ASP A 219 0.52 -19.86 15.92
C ASP A 219 0.21 -19.21 14.57
N VAL A 220 0.26 -19.99 13.49
CA VAL A 220 -0.14 -19.55 12.15
C VAL A 220 -1.64 -19.21 12.11
N GLY A 221 -2.51 -20.08 12.64
CA GLY A 221 -3.95 -19.83 12.74
C GLY A 221 -4.25 -18.55 13.53
N ASN A 222 -3.65 -18.39 14.70
CA ASN A 222 -3.76 -17.20 15.53
C ASN A 222 -3.23 -15.94 14.83
N ALA A 223 -2.15 -16.06 14.05
CA ALA A 223 -1.62 -14.97 13.26
C ALA A 223 -2.61 -14.51 12.16
N MET A 224 -3.24 -15.46 11.47
CA MET A 224 -4.28 -15.14 10.48
C MET A 224 -5.52 -14.51 11.11
N ASP A 225 -5.93 -14.95 12.31
CA ASP A 225 -7.01 -14.31 13.08
C ASP A 225 -6.67 -12.86 13.42
N ARG A 226 -5.46 -12.61 13.94
CA ARG A 226 -4.99 -11.26 14.27
C ARG A 226 -4.92 -10.36 13.04
N LEU A 227 -4.39 -10.85 11.92
CA LEU A 227 -4.37 -10.09 10.66
C LEU A 227 -5.77 -9.79 10.14
N THR A 228 -6.68 -10.76 10.24
CA THR A 228 -8.09 -10.59 9.86
C THR A 228 -8.75 -9.45 10.64
N MET A 229 -8.59 -9.45 11.97
CA MET A 229 -9.11 -8.38 12.84
C MET A 229 -8.44 -7.03 12.54
N GLN A 230 -7.12 -7.00 12.41
CA GLN A 230 -6.36 -5.78 12.13
C GLN A 230 -6.76 -5.12 10.80
N LEU A 231 -7.08 -5.91 9.78
CA LEU A 231 -7.43 -5.43 8.43
C LEU A 231 -8.89 -4.98 8.32
N SER A 232 -9.81 -5.74 8.92
CA SER A 232 -11.26 -5.46 8.86
C SER A 232 -11.69 -4.25 9.69
N GLY A 233 -10.81 -3.72 10.55
CA GLY A 233 -11.13 -2.59 11.43
C GLY A 233 -12.04 -2.95 12.60
N LEU A 234 -12.39 -4.23 12.75
CA LEU A 234 -13.03 -4.79 13.93
C LEU A 234 -11.98 -4.84 15.05
N ARG A 235 -12.02 -3.85 15.94
CA ARG A 235 -11.38 -3.92 17.25
C ARG A 235 -12.39 -4.37 18.29
#